data_AF-A0A023F6B4-F1
#
_entry.id   AF-A0A023F6B4-F1
#
_cell.length_a   1.000
_cell.length_b   1.000
_cell.length_c   1.000
_cell.angle_alpha   90.00
_cell.angle_beta   90.00
_cell.angle_gamma   90.00
#
_symmetry.space_group_name_H-M   'P 1'
#
loop_
_entity.id
_entity.type
_entity.pdbx_description
1 polymer ?
#
loop_
_entity_poly.entity_id
_entity_poly.type
_entity_poly.pdbx_seq_one_letter_code
_entity_poly.pdbx_strand_id
1 'polypeptide(L)'
;DYIPNECYKILPPSWLHYLQNLFNTIWRTESIPTSWYKVKMILLHKKGDKKDPENYRGIAIFNAVVKIFTYIIYNRLALWAETNDLIPDEQMGFRKERGCRDAIFTLSAAISIQLRLKRSKLFAIFVDFKRAFDSVNHQKLWQKLYDLGICGKSLRILMNMYSHPVMLVSQGNELSSEIDINEGVLQGEVLSPLLFALYISDIVDFFVAYGAKGVSLSANRDLNIISYADDTVLLSPYWSDAQLNLNILEQYCNLNSLVVNINKTVVVPFHKGGRLPKFKDFFYKKSKISVSNNVTYLGVPFSSSGVFRIAAKFFINKFSSANSAVLSILRRIQSDSWEAKVSLFDSLAESVLLYLSEVWGCPYSNVIERGQLLFFKALLRLPIQTPDAYVRLETSRTHCRLKIFKRMLGWWLHLLKSEDSRIIKICYLRLAHFDNTFINLIFNWYSHLKSYPVTISYDYLLINASYQSVSAVKKTILESYKNHLVCTDVNSVMNSSYNTYYRQISRLGLTEEYLWYKCDIEKIRVMAQIRLAGKKI
;
A
#
# COMPACT_ATOMS: atom_id res chain seq x y z
N ASP A 1 -21.79 18.97 -14.73
CA ASP A 1 -23.18 19.28 -14.33
C ASP A 1 -23.28 19.86 -12.91
N TYR A 2 -22.23 19.79 -12.08
CA TYR A 2 -22.22 20.26 -10.67
C TYR A 2 -23.23 19.54 -9.77
N ILE A 3 -23.78 18.40 -10.22
CA ILE A 3 -24.71 17.61 -9.42
C ILE A 3 -23.89 16.69 -8.50
N PRO A 4 -24.02 16.83 -7.16
CA PRO A 4 -23.26 16.01 -6.23
C PRO A 4 -23.79 14.57 -6.19
N ASN A 5 -22.93 13.63 -5.79
CA ASN A 5 -23.27 12.20 -5.75
C ASN A 5 -24.44 11.90 -4.78
N GLU A 6 -24.58 12.71 -3.73
CA GLU A 6 -25.63 12.63 -2.73
C GLU A 6 -27.03 12.77 -3.33
N CYS A 7 -27.20 13.64 -4.34
CA CYS A 7 -28.48 13.81 -5.03
C CYS A 7 -28.92 12.49 -5.68
N TYR A 8 -27.99 11.75 -6.29
CA TYR A 8 -28.29 10.46 -6.94
C TYR A 8 -28.73 9.37 -5.95
N LYS A 9 -28.32 9.45 -4.68
CA LYS A 9 -28.71 8.49 -3.63
C LYS A 9 -30.15 8.67 -3.15
N ILE A 10 -30.71 9.87 -3.31
CA ILE A 10 -32.05 10.25 -2.82
C ILE A 10 -33.07 10.24 -3.98
N LEU A 11 -32.65 9.90 -5.20
CA LEU A 11 -33.55 9.86 -6.36
C LEU A 11 -34.72 8.89 -6.13
N PRO A 12 -35.96 9.30 -6.43
CA PRO A 12 -37.10 8.42 -6.31
C PRO A 12 -37.04 7.32 -7.40
N PRO A 13 -37.78 6.21 -7.22
CA PRO A 13 -37.73 5.06 -8.14
C PRO A 13 -37.96 5.41 -9.62
N SER A 14 -38.80 6.40 -9.92
CA SER A 14 -39.05 6.88 -11.30
C SER A 14 -37.78 7.34 -12.01
N TRP A 15 -36.88 8.03 -11.30
CA TRP A 15 -35.59 8.47 -11.84
C TRP A 15 -34.61 7.31 -12.03
N LEU A 16 -34.67 6.28 -11.18
CA LEU A 16 -33.89 5.06 -11.39
C LEU A 16 -34.31 4.33 -12.67
N HIS A 17 -35.63 4.22 -12.92
CA HIS A 17 -36.15 3.67 -14.17
C HIS A 17 -35.73 4.51 -15.39
N TYR A 18 -35.74 5.84 -15.26
CA TYR A 18 -35.24 6.73 -16.32
C TYR A 18 -33.77 6.47 -16.66
N LEU A 19 -32.90 6.43 -15.64
CA LEU A 19 -31.47 6.14 -15.83
C LEU A 19 -31.24 4.74 -16.41
N GLN A 20 -31.98 3.74 -15.95
CA GLN A 20 -31.94 2.38 -16.50
C GLN A 20 -32.31 2.37 -17.98
N ASN A 21 -33.40 3.03 -18.37
CA ASN A 21 -33.83 3.13 -19.76
C ASN A 21 -32.81 3.87 -20.63
N LEU A 22 -32.21 4.95 -20.11
CA LEU A 22 -31.11 5.65 -20.76
C LEU A 22 -29.93 4.72 -21.01
N PHE A 23 -29.46 4.00 -19.99
CA PHE A 23 -28.31 3.09 -20.11
C PHE A 23 -28.60 1.92 -21.06
N ASN A 24 -29.81 1.36 -21.02
CA ASN A 24 -30.24 0.31 -21.96
C ASN A 24 -30.31 0.83 -23.40
N THR A 25 -30.74 2.08 -23.59
CA THR A 25 -30.77 2.72 -24.91
C THR A 25 -29.36 2.93 -25.45
N ILE A 26 -28.44 3.44 -24.62
CA ILE A 26 -27.02 3.57 -24.96
C ILE A 26 -26.44 2.19 -25.31
N TRP A 27 -26.72 1.16 -24.51
CA TRP A 27 -26.24 -0.20 -24.79
C TRP A 27 -26.79 -0.77 -26.10
N ARG A 28 -28.07 -0.51 -26.41
CA ARG A 28 -28.72 -1.02 -27.63
C ARG A 28 -28.21 -0.32 -28.89
N THR A 29 -28.14 1.01 -28.85
CA THR A 29 -27.77 1.89 -29.98
C THR A 29 -26.27 2.06 -30.12
N GLU A 30 -25.51 1.72 -29.08
CA GLU A 30 -24.06 1.90 -28.97
C GLU A 30 -23.62 3.37 -29.05
N SER A 31 -24.57 4.32 -29.01
CA SER A 31 -24.33 5.75 -29.09
C SER A 31 -24.38 6.37 -27.69
N ILE A 32 -23.35 7.15 -27.34
CA ILE A 32 -23.31 7.91 -26.09
C ILE A 32 -23.67 9.38 -26.33
N PRO A 33 -24.29 10.06 -25.35
CA PRO A 33 -24.62 11.48 -25.47
C PRO A 33 -23.37 12.33 -25.72
N THR A 34 -23.46 13.31 -26.61
CA THR A 34 -22.33 14.19 -26.95
C THR A 34 -21.79 14.98 -25.75
N SER A 35 -22.66 15.28 -24.78
CA SER A 35 -22.27 15.92 -23.52
C SER A 35 -21.32 15.07 -22.66
N TRP A 36 -21.24 13.75 -22.89
CA TRP A 36 -20.36 12.85 -22.15
C TRP A 36 -18.91 12.88 -22.65
N TYR A 37 -18.69 13.44 -23.85
CA TYR A 37 -17.35 13.66 -24.39
C TYR A 37 -16.58 14.76 -23.66
N LYS A 38 -17.27 15.68 -22.99
CA LYS A 38 -16.65 16.82 -22.32
C LYS A 38 -16.16 16.45 -20.93
N VAL A 39 -14.86 16.64 -20.69
CA VAL A 39 -14.18 16.30 -19.45
C VAL A 39 -13.55 17.55 -18.84
N LYS A 40 -13.83 17.81 -17.57
CA LYS A 40 -13.17 18.89 -16.82
C LYS A 40 -11.88 18.35 -16.21
N MET A 41 -10.73 18.92 -16.56
CA MET A 41 -9.45 18.58 -15.94
C MET A 41 -9.08 19.57 -14.84
N ILE A 42 -8.72 19.04 -13.66
CA ILE A 42 -8.12 19.82 -12.57
C ILE A 42 -6.65 19.44 -12.45
N LEU A 43 -5.78 20.45 -12.33
CA LEU A 43 -4.35 20.25 -12.11
C LEU A 43 -4.04 20.23 -10.61
N LEU A 44 -3.53 19.10 -10.12
CA LEU A 44 -3.03 18.96 -8.76
C LEU A 44 -1.50 19.07 -8.74
N HIS A 45 -0.96 20.03 -8.00
CA HIS A 45 0.47 20.16 -7.81
C HIS A 45 1.02 18.96 -7.02
N LYS A 46 2.06 18.29 -7.55
CA LYS A 46 2.74 17.17 -6.88
C LYS A 46 3.80 17.69 -5.91
N LYS A 47 4.94 18.13 -6.43
CA LYS A 47 6.15 18.61 -5.73
C LYS A 47 7.01 19.41 -6.72
N GLY A 48 8.03 20.13 -6.23
CA GLY A 48 8.95 20.88 -7.08
C GLY A 48 8.44 22.28 -7.43
N ASP A 49 9.00 22.87 -8.48
CA ASP A 49 8.62 24.21 -8.92
C ASP A 49 7.16 24.23 -9.39
N LYS A 50 6.41 25.24 -8.93
CA LYS A 50 5.01 25.47 -9.34
C LYS A 50 4.89 26.03 -10.75
N LYS A 51 5.98 26.53 -11.35
CA LYS A 51 5.99 27.03 -12.73
C LYS A 51 6.17 25.94 -13.77
N ASP A 52 6.64 24.77 -13.38
CA ASP A 52 6.86 23.65 -14.27
C ASP A 52 5.58 22.79 -14.42
N PRO A 53 4.98 22.69 -15.62
CA PRO A 53 3.79 21.88 -15.86
C PRO A 53 3.97 20.39 -15.57
N GLU A 54 5.19 19.83 -15.71
CA GLU A 54 5.45 18.41 -15.42
C GLU A 54 5.25 18.06 -13.93
N ASN A 55 5.25 19.07 -13.06
CA ASN A 55 5.00 18.94 -11.62
C ASN A 55 3.51 18.90 -11.26
N TYR A 56 2.60 18.99 -12.23
CA TYR A 56 1.17 18.86 -12.01
C TYR A 56 0.65 17.47 -12.44
N ARG A 57 -0.41 17.01 -11.79
CA ARG A 57 -1.19 15.84 -12.19
C ARG A 57 -2.56 16.31 -12.66
N GLY A 58 -2.87 16.06 -13.92
CA GLY A 58 -4.22 16.26 -14.44
C GLY A 58 -5.16 15.18 -13.90
N ILE A 59 -6.28 15.58 -13.31
CA ILE A 59 -7.38 14.70 -12.93
C ILE A 59 -8.61 15.07 -13.73
N ALA A 60 -9.10 14.11 -14.51
CA ALA A 60 -10.34 14.17 -15.23
C ALA A 60 -11.54 13.99 -14.28
N ILE A 61 -12.45 14.96 -14.32
CA ILE A 61 -13.70 14.96 -13.58
C ILE A 61 -14.84 14.81 -14.59
N PHE A 62 -15.57 13.71 -14.41
CA PHE A 62 -16.74 13.35 -15.21
C PHE A 62 -18.02 13.63 -14.45
N ASN A 63 -19.09 13.86 -15.20
CA ASN A 63 -20.46 13.89 -14.66
C ASN A 63 -20.77 12.56 -13.95
N ALA A 64 -21.52 12.64 -12.86
CA ALA A 64 -21.83 11.47 -12.03
C ALA A 64 -22.59 10.38 -12.81
N VAL A 65 -23.51 10.77 -13.71
CA VAL A 65 -24.24 9.82 -14.58
C VAL A 65 -23.30 8.98 -15.44
N VAL A 66 -22.25 9.61 -16.00
CA VAL A 66 -21.23 8.92 -16.80
C VAL A 66 -20.52 7.89 -15.92
N LYS A 67 -20.11 8.28 -14.71
CA LYS A 67 -19.45 7.37 -13.76
C LYS A 67 -20.33 6.20 -13.35
N ILE A 68 -21.65 6.41 -13.19
CA ILE A 68 -22.58 5.33 -12.88
C ILE A 68 -22.61 4.32 -14.04
N PHE A 69 -22.73 4.80 -15.28
CA PHE A 69 -22.72 3.94 -16.46
C PHE A 69 -21.39 3.18 -16.61
N THR A 70 -20.25 3.88 -16.51
CA THR A 70 -18.94 3.25 -16.63
C THR A 70 -18.63 2.30 -15.48
N TYR A 71 -19.15 2.56 -14.29
CA TYR A 71 -19.04 1.63 -13.16
C TYR A 71 -19.82 0.32 -13.40
N ILE A 72 -20.98 0.38 -14.05
CA ILE A 72 -21.73 -0.84 -14.45
C ILE A 72 -20.90 -1.66 -15.45
N ILE A 73 -20.33 -1.00 -16.47
CA ILE A 73 -19.46 -1.67 -17.46
C ILE A 73 -18.22 -2.24 -16.76
N TYR A 74 -17.57 -1.47 -15.88
CA TYR A 74 -16.40 -1.87 -15.12
C TYR A 74 -16.68 -3.15 -14.32
N ASN A 75 -17.78 -3.22 -13.58
CA ASN A 75 -18.09 -4.41 -12.78
C ASN A 75 -18.25 -5.67 -13.64
N ARG A 76 -18.86 -5.54 -14.83
CA ARG A 76 -19.03 -6.65 -15.77
C ARG A 76 -17.70 -7.08 -16.39
N LEU A 77 -16.91 -6.11 -16.87
CA LEU A 77 -15.60 -6.38 -17.49
C LEU A 77 -14.58 -6.90 -16.48
N ALA A 78 -14.53 -6.35 -15.27
CA ALA A 78 -13.63 -6.79 -14.21
C ALA A 78 -13.96 -8.22 -13.78
N LEU A 79 -15.25 -8.55 -13.60
CA LEU A 79 -15.67 -9.92 -13.28
C LEU A 79 -15.27 -10.90 -14.39
N TRP A 80 -15.53 -10.53 -15.65
CA TRP A 80 -15.15 -11.35 -16.79
C TRP A 80 -13.63 -11.53 -16.89
N ALA A 81 -12.84 -10.47 -16.72
CA ALA A 81 -11.39 -10.51 -16.80
C ALA A 81 -10.76 -11.39 -15.70
N GLU A 82 -11.28 -11.33 -14.47
CA GLU A 82 -10.81 -12.20 -13.38
C GLU A 82 -11.28 -13.65 -13.58
N THR A 83 -12.49 -13.89 -14.10
CA THR A 83 -13.03 -15.25 -14.31
C THR A 83 -12.31 -15.99 -15.45
N ASN A 84 -11.76 -15.26 -16.41
CA ASN A 84 -11.00 -15.82 -17.54
C ASN A 84 -9.48 -15.67 -17.35
N ASP A 85 -9.01 -15.32 -16.15
CA ASP A 85 -7.58 -15.19 -15.79
C ASP A 85 -6.76 -14.29 -16.75
N LEU A 86 -7.38 -13.22 -17.28
CA LEU A 86 -6.78 -12.40 -18.34
C LEU A 86 -5.71 -11.43 -17.84
N ILE A 87 -5.66 -11.16 -16.54
CA ILE A 87 -4.68 -10.28 -15.94
C ILE A 87 -3.75 -11.13 -15.07
N PRO A 88 -2.43 -11.16 -15.36
CA PRO A 88 -1.48 -12.03 -14.68
C PRO A 88 -1.41 -11.72 -13.18
N ASP A 89 -1.09 -12.72 -12.36
CA ASP A 89 -1.07 -12.56 -10.89
C ASP A 89 -0.02 -11.53 -10.41
N GLU A 90 1.04 -11.37 -11.20
CA GLU A 90 2.11 -10.38 -11.06
C GLU A 90 1.58 -8.94 -11.09
N GLN A 91 0.45 -8.68 -11.75
CA GLN A 91 -0.20 -7.36 -11.76
C GLN A 91 -1.23 -7.28 -10.62
N MET A 92 -0.91 -6.49 -9.60
CA MET A 92 -1.68 -6.35 -8.37
C MET A 92 -2.43 -5.02 -8.27
N GLY A 93 -2.12 -4.05 -9.14
CA GLY A 93 -2.75 -2.74 -9.13
C GLY A 93 -4.20 -2.77 -9.59
N PHE A 94 -5.06 -1.98 -8.93
CA PHE A 94 -6.48 -1.78 -9.30
C PHE A 94 -7.36 -3.03 -9.36
N ARG A 95 -6.94 -4.11 -8.70
CA ARG A 95 -7.66 -5.38 -8.66
C ARG A 95 -8.26 -5.64 -7.30
N LYS A 96 -9.42 -6.30 -7.28
CA LYS A 96 -10.12 -6.64 -6.05
C LYS A 96 -9.29 -7.61 -5.23
N GLU A 97 -9.29 -7.43 -3.91
CA GLU A 97 -8.54 -8.23 -2.93
C GLU A 97 -7.00 -8.19 -3.08
N ARG A 98 -6.45 -7.32 -3.94
CA ARG A 98 -5.01 -7.12 -4.12
C ARG A 98 -4.65 -5.68 -3.74
N GLY A 99 -3.56 -5.48 -3.02
CA GLY A 99 -3.12 -4.16 -2.57
C GLY A 99 -1.62 -4.00 -2.53
N CYS A 100 -1.15 -2.82 -2.08
CA CYS A 100 0.29 -2.56 -1.97
C CYS A 100 1.00 -3.57 -1.07
N ARG A 101 0.31 -4.10 -0.04
CA ARG A 101 0.85 -5.12 0.85
C ARG A 101 1.28 -6.38 0.10
N ASP A 102 0.55 -6.79 -0.94
CA ASP A 102 0.81 -7.98 -1.74
C ASP A 102 2.13 -7.83 -2.49
N ALA A 103 2.33 -6.69 -3.15
CA ALA A 103 3.54 -6.38 -3.91
C ALA A 103 4.76 -6.25 -3.00
N ILE A 104 4.61 -5.56 -1.86
CA ILE A 104 5.67 -5.39 -0.86
C ILE A 104 6.05 -6.72 -0.20
N PHE A 105 5.07 -7.55 0.14
CA PHE A 105 5.31 -8.89 0.68
C PHE A 105 6.00 -9.78 -0.36
N THR A 106 5.53 -9.79 -1.60
CA THR A 106 6.10 -10.57 -2.70
C THR A 106 7.54 -10.19 -2.97
N LEU A 107 7.83 -8.90 -3.09
CA LEU A 107 9.20 -8.40 -3.27
C LEU A 107 10.10 -8.78 -2.10
N SER A 108 9.63 -8.58 -0.86
CA SER A 108 10.37 -8.97 0.34
C SER A 108 10.66 -10.47 0.37
N ALA A 109 9.69 -11.30 0.01
CA ALA A 109 9.84 -12.74 -0.02
C ALA A 109 10.83 -13.15 -1.11
N ALA A 110 10.73 -12.59 -2.32
CA ALA A 110 11.65 -12.87 -3.43
C ALA A 110 13.10 -12.53 -3.06
N ILE A 111 13.34 -11.37 -2.42
CA ILE A 111 14.66 -10.98 -1.91
C ILE A 111 15.19 -12.02 -0.92
N SER A 112 14.40 -12.38 0.09
CA SER A 112 14.81 -13.35 1.11
C SER A 112 15.06 -14.75 0.53
N ILE A 113 14.20 -15.20 -0.39
CA ILE A 113 14.31 -16.49 -1.06
C ILE A 113 15.60 -16.55 -1.89
N GLN A 114 15.89 -15.53 -2.68
CA GLN A 114 17.08 -15.49 -3.53
C GLN A 114 18.35 -15.38 -2.68
N LEU A 115 18.38 -14.45 -1.73
CA LEU A 115 19.57 -14.21 -0.91
C LEU A 115 19.92 -15.35 0.04
N ARG A 116 19.03 -16.33 0.25
CA ARG A 116 19.36 -17.57 0.97
C ARG A 116 20.59 -18.25 0.38
N LEU A 117 20.69 -18.28 -0.94
CA LEU A 117 21.74 -18.97 -1.68
C LEU A 117 23.13 -18.35 -1.39
N LYS A 118 24.18 -19.19 -1.35
CA LYS A 118 25.54 -18.72 -1.06
C LYS A 118 26.03 -17.76 -2.14
N ARG A 119 26.60 -16.61 -1.72
CA ARG A 119 27.16 -15.56 -2.60
C ARG A 119 26.19 -15.06 -3.70
N SER A 120 24.90 -15.19 -3.44
CA SER A 120 23.85 -14.75 -4.36
C SER A 120 23.57 -13.26 -4.25
N LYS A 121 22.92 -12.76 -5.31
CA LYS A 121 22.43 -11.39 -5.44
C LYS A 121 21.04 -11.46 -6.05
N LEU A 122 20.30 -10.37 -5.92
CA LEU A 122 19.09 -10.13 -6.69
C LEU A 122 19.16 -8.71 -7.24
N PHE A 123 19.16 -8.56 -8.55
CA PHE A 123 19.02 -7.27 -9.19
C PHE A 123 17.53 -7.00 -9.36
N ALA A 124 17.06 -5.91 -8.74
CA ALA A 124 15.70 -5.42 -8.92
C ALA A 124 15.74 -4.10 -9.69
N ILE A 125 15.06 -4.05 -10.82
CA ILE A 125 14.96 -2.86 -11.67
C ILE A 125 13.59 -2.24 -11.41
N PHE A 126 13.57 -1.08 -10.79
CA PHE A 126 12.35 -0.31 -10.53
C PHE A 126 12.11 0.60 -11.72
N VAL A 127 11.14 0.24 -12.55
CA VAL A 127 10.78 0.94 -13.78
C VAL A 127 9.72 2.01 -13.46
N ASP A 128 9.99 3.24 -13.89
CA ASP A 128 9.03 4.34 -13.86
C ASP A 128 8.68 4.70 -15.30
N PHE A 129 7.40 4.68 -15.66
CA PHE A 129 6.94 5.08 -16.99
C PHE A 129 6.61 6.58 -17.02
N LYS A 130 7.04 7.28 -18.08
CA LYS A 130 6.66 8.68 -18.30
C LYS A 130 5.19 8.75 -18.68
N ARG A 131 4.35 9.25 -17.76
CA ARG A 131 2.91 9.46 -17.97
C ARG A 131 2.24 8.19 -18.53
N ALA A 132 2.37 7.07 -17.82
CA ALA A 132 1.91 5.76 -18.29
C ALA A 132 0.44 5.75 -18.76
N PHE A 133 -0.43 6.35 -17.97
CA PHE A 133 -1.86 6.46 -18.29
C PHE A 133 -2.10 7.36 -19.51
N ASP A 134 -1.38 8.47 -19.61
CA ASP A 134 -1.59 9.45 -20.67
C ASP A 134 -0.95 9.04 -22.01
N SER A 135 -0.04 8.06 -22.01
CA SER A 135 0.69 7.60 -23.21
C SER A 135 0.06 6.38 -23.91
N VAL A 136 -1.07 5.87 -23.40
CA VAL A 136 -1.75 4.72 -24.00
C VAL A 136 -2.30 5.10 -25.38
N ASN A 137 -1.79 4.45 -26.43
CA ASN A 137 -2.33 4.63 -27.77
C ASN A 137 -3.70 3.93 -27.91
N HIS A 138 -4.75 4.67 -28.28
CA HIS A 138 -6.11 4.14 -28.34
C HIS A 138 -6.27 3.01 -29.35
N GLN A 139 -5.68 3.11 -30.54
CA GLN A 139 -5.78 2.05 -31.55
C GLN A 139 -5.16 0.74 -31.05
N LYS A 140 -3.99 0.81 -30.41
CA LYS A 140 -3.35 -0.36 -29.80
C LYS A 140 -4.16 -0.90 -28.63
N LEU A 141 -4.74 -0.04 -27.81
CA LEU A 141 -5.65 -0.46 -26.74
C LEU A 141 -6.80 -1.27 -27.30
N TRP A 142 -7.48 -0.77 -28.33
CA TRP A 142 -8.60 -1.49 -28.95
C TRP A 142 -8.19 -2.83 -29.54
N GLN A 143 -7.04 -2.88 -30.22
CA GLN A 143 -6.50 -4.14 -30.74
C GLN A 143 -6.27 -5.15 -29.61
N LYS A 144 -5.60 -4.74 -28.53
CA LYS A 144 -5.35 -5.63 -27.37
C LYS A 144 -6.64 -6.11 -26.72
N LEU A 145 -7.62 -5.23 -26.52
CA LEU A 145 -8.90 -5.64 -25.95
C LEU A 145 -9.62 -6.65 -26.87
N TYR A 146 -9.55 -6.46 -28.18
CA TYR A 146 -10.09 -7.40 -29.16
C TYR A 146 -9.37 -8.75 -29.11
N ASP A 147 -8.04 -8.76 -29.05
CA ASP A 147 -7.21 -9.97 -28.97
C ASP A 147 -7.47 -10.75 -27.66
N LEU A 148 -7.79 -10.06 -26.57
CA LEU A 148 -8.24 -10.67 -25.31
C LEU A 148 -9.68 -11.22 -25.36
N GLY A 149 -10.43 -10.95 -26.42
CA GLY A 149 -11.79 -11.43 -26.64
C GLY A 149 -12.91 -10.42 -26.35
N ILE A 150 -12.58 -9.16 -25.98
CA ILE A 150 -13.59 -8.11 -25.83
C ILE A 150 -14.02 -7.62 -27.21
N CYS A 151 -15.20 -8.03 -27.64
CA CYS A 151 -15.71 -7.74 -28.98
C CYS A 151 -17.16 -7.22 -28.96
N GLY A 152 -17.67 -6.89 -30.15
CA GLY A 152 -19.06 -6.47 -30.35
C GLY A 152 -19.41 -5.14 -29.67
N LYS A 153 -20.55 -5.12 -28.98
CA LYS A 153 -21.12 -3.88 -28.40
C LYS A 153 -20.23 -3.27 -27.34
N SER A 154 -19.63 -4.09 -26.48
CA SER A 154 -18.76 -3.64 -25.38
C SER A 154 -17.58 -2.84 -25.93
N LEU A 155 -16.89 -3.39 -26.95
CA LEU A 155 -15.75 -2.72 -27.56
C LEU A 155 -16.15 -1.43 -28.27
N ARG A 156 -17.27 -1.43 -29.02
CA ARG A 156 -17.75 -0.23 -29.72
C ARG A 156 -18.19 0.89 -28.77
N ILE A 157 -18.80 0.55 -27.64
CA ILE A 157 -19.13 1.54 -26.59
C ILE A 157 -17.85 2.14 -26.00
N LEU A 158 -16.84 1.30 -25.71
CA LEU A 158 -15.54 1.79 -25.23
C LEU A 158 -14.88 2.70 -26.27
N MET A 159 -14.81 2.28 -27.54
CA MET A 159 -14.29 3.13 -28.62
C MET A 159 -15.04 4.46 -28.72
N ASN A 160 -16.37 4.42 -28.66
CA ASN A 160 -17.19 5.63 -28.74
C ASN A 160 -16.90 6.57 -27.58
N MET A 161 -16.71 6.07 -26.35
CA MET A 161 -16.31 6.88 -25.19
C MET A 161 -15.00 7.65 -25.38
N TYR A 162 -14.08 7.14 -26.20
CA TYR A 162 -12.77 7.73 -26.47
C TYR A 162 -12.65 8.33 -27.88
N SER A 163 -13.75 8.40 -28.65
CA SER A 163 -13.71 8.86 -30.05
C SER A 163 -13.45 10.36 -30.20
N HIS A 164 -14.04 11.19 -29.33
CA HIS A 164 -13.88 12.66 -29.35
C HIS A 164 -13.83 13.28 -27.94
N PRO A 165 -13.05 12.74 -26.98
CA PRO A 165 -12.97 13.33 -25.66
C PRO A 165 -12.31 14.71 -25.75
N VAL A 166 -13.06 15.72 -25.28
CA VAL A 166 -12.62 17.11 -25.23
C VAL A 166 -12.36 17.49 -23.78
N MET A 167 -11.20 18.07 -23.52
CA MET A 167 -10.78 18.49 -22.20
C MET A 167 -10.90 20.01 -22.02
N LEU A 168 -11.39 20.41 -20.85
CA LEU A 168 -11.37 21.79 -20.37
C LEU A 168 -10.52 21.85 -19.09
N VAL A 169 -9.40 22.56 -19.13
CA VAL A 169 -8.55 22.76 -17.94
C VAL A 169 -9.17 23.83 -17.06
N SER A 170 -9.34 23.53 -15.78
CA SER A 170 -9.93 24.44 -14.81
C SER A 170 -8.91 24.89 -13.78
N GLN A 171 -8.80 26.21 -13.62
CA GLN A 171 -8.00 26.85 -12.57
C GLN A 171 -8.90 27.83 -11.81
N GLY A 172 -9.33 27.43 -10.61
CA GLY A 172 -10.34 28.19 -9.86
C GLY A 172 -11.67 28.24 -10.60
N ASN A 173 -12.14 29.46 -10.93
CA ASN A 173 -13.40 29.68 -11.65
C ASN A 173 -13.22 29.81 -13.17
N GLU A 174 -11.97 29.81 -13.66
CA GLU A 174 -11.68 29.94 -15.09
C GLU A 174 -11.59 28.56 -15.76
N LEU A 175 -12.00 28.50 -17.02
CA LEU A 175 -11.92 27.34 -17.90
C LEU A 175 -11.09 27.71 -19.14
N SER A 176 -10.22 26.81 -19.56
CA SER A 176 -9.48 26.95 -20.82
C SER A 176 -10.38 26.78 -22.04
N SER A 177 -9.81 27.01 -23.23
CA SER A 177 -10.37 26.48 -24.47
C SER A 177 -10.45 24.95 -24.44
N GLU A 178 -11.30 24.40 -25.30
CA GLU A 178 -11.41 22.97 -25.55
C GLU A 178 -10.09 22.42 -26.13
N ILE A 179 -9.61 21.30 -25.58
CA ILE A 179 -8.38 20.61 -25.99
C ILE A 179 -8.72 19.16 -26.32
N ASP A 180 -8.37 18.72 -27.53
CA ASP A 180 -8.61 17.35 -27.95
C ASP A 180 -7.67 16.36 -27.26
N ILE A 181 -8.21 15.23 -26.83
CA ILE A 181 -7.46 14.13 -26.24
C ILE A 181 -7.25 13.03 -27.30
N ASN A 182 -6.03 12.94 -27.80
CA ASN A 182 -5.66 11.98 -28.86
C ASN A 182 -5.03 10.68 -28.32
N GLU A 183 -4.54 10.69 -27.08
CA GLU A 183 -3.88 9.56 -26.44
C GLU A 183 -4.20 9.51 -24.95
N GLY A 184 -4.05 8.32 -24.39
CA GLY A 184 -4.14 8.08 -22.97
C GLY A 184 -5.52 7.65 -22.49
N VAL A 185 -5.52 6.95 -21.36
CA VAL A 185 -6.70 6.68 -20.55
C VAL A 185 -6.89 7.80 -19.52
N LEU A 186 -8.15 8.12 -19.20
CA LEU A 186 -8.49 9.34 -18.46
C LEU A 186 -8.32 9.14 -16.95
N GLN A 187 -7.31 9.79 -16.36
CA GLN A 187 -7.04 9.71 -14.92
C GLN A 187 -8.22 10.28 -14.10
N GLY A 188 -8.91 9.44 -13.33
CA GLY A 188 -10.11 9.84 -12.55
C GLY A 188 -11.42 9.27 -13.09
N GLU A 189 -11.36 8.59 -14.23
CA GLU A 189 -12.40 7.72 -14.75
C GLU A 189 -12.28 6.32 -14.12
N VAL A 190 -13.40 5.60 -14.04
CA VAL A 190 -13.54 4.32 -13.32
C VAL A 190 -12.99 3.12 -14.12
N LEU A 191 -13.20 3.09 -15.43
CA LEU A 191 -12.71 2.03 -16.32
C LEU A 191 -11.22 2.15 -16.62
N SER A 192 -10.69 3.37 -16.66
CA SER A 192 -9.31 3.67 -17.08
C SER A 192 -8.24 2.81 -16.40
N PRO A 193 -8.29 2.54 -15.07
CA PRO A 193 -7.35 1.63 -14.42
C PRO A 193 -7.46 0.17 -14.90
N LEU A 194 -8.67 -0.33 -15.17
CA LEU A 194 -8.88 -1.68 -15.71
C LEU A 194 -8.39 -1.77 -17.16
N LEU A 195 -8.70 -0.76 -17.98
CA LEU A 195 -8.23 -0.70 -19.36
C LEU A 195 -6.71 -0.69 -19.43
N PHE A 196 -6.04 0.06 -18.55
CA PHE A 196 -4.58 0.03 -18.44
C PHE A 196 -4.08 -1.35 -18.01
N ALA A 197 -4.70 -2.00 -17.02
CA ALA A 197 -4.30 -3.33 -16.58
C ALA A 197 -4.43 -4.40 -17.69
N LEU A 198 -5.50 -4.33 -18.50
CA LEU A 198 -5.69 -5.19 -19.68
C LEU A 198 -4.71 -4.82 -20.81
N TYR A 199 -4.36 -3.55 -20.95
CA TYR A 199 -3.39 -3.11 -21.95
C TYR A 199 -2.00 -3.71 -21.73
N ILE A 200 -1.60 -3.92 -20.48
CA ILE A 200 -0.29 -4.48 -20.13
C ILE A 200 -0.34 -5.93 -19.66
N SER A 201 -1.47 -6.63 -19.85
CA SER A 201 -1.64 -7.98 -19.30
C SER A 201 -0.70 -9.02 -19.91
N ASP A 202 -0.32 -8.83 -21.18
CA ASP A 202 0.60 -9.67 -21.93
C ASP A 202 2.08 -9.49 -21.54
N ILE A 203 2.41 -8.53 -20.66
CA ILE A 203 3.80 -8.19 -20.35
C ILE A 203 4.58 -9.37 -19.75
N VAL A 204 3.92 -10.18 -18.91
CA VAL A 204 4.58 -11.33 -18.25
C VAL A 204 4.91 -12.40 -19.28
N ASP A 205 3.94 -12.76 -20.12
CA ASP A 205 4.11 -13.76 -21.16
C ASP A 205 5.12 -13.31 -22.22
N PHE A 206 5.12 -12.02 -22.56
CA PHE A 206 6.13 -11.43 -23.44
C PHE A 206 7.54 -11.61 -22.87
N PHE A 207 7.76 -11.35 -21.58
CA PHE A 207 9.07 -11.56 -20.98
C PHE A 207 9.49 -13.03 -21.00
N VAL A 208 8.57 -13.94 -20.65
CA VAL A 208 8.84 -15.39 -20.68
C VAL A 208 9.20 -15.86 -22.09
N ALA A 209 8.44 -15.43 -23.11
CA ALA A 209 8.66 -15.80 -24.51
C ALA A 209 10.03 -15.37 -25.05
N TYR A 210 10.57 -14.25 -24.55
CA TYR A 210 11.90 -13.74 -24.93
C TYR A 210 13.03 -14.26 -24.01
N GLY A 211 12.77 -15.29 -23.21
CA GLY A 211 13.78 -16.00 -22.42
C GLY A 211 14.15 -15.34 -21.09
N ALA A 212 13.29 -14.46 -20.58
CA ALA A 212 13.55 -13.74 -19.34
C ALA A 212 13.49 -14.69 -18.12
N LYS A 213 14.51 -14.61 -17.26
CA LYS A 213 14.62 -15.45 -16.05
C LYS A 213 14.34 -14.66 -14.77
N GLY A 214 13.57 -15.26 -13.88
CA GLY A 214 13.17 -14.66 -12.61
C GLY A 214 13.77 -15.32 -11.37
N VAL A 215 13.23 -14.98 -10.20
CA VAL A 215 13.52 -15.67 -8.95
C VAL A 215 12.65 -16.92 -8.86
N SER A 216 13.27 -18.09 -8.68
CA SER A 216 12.52 -19.33 -8.48
C SER A 216 11.85 -19.35 -7.11
N LEU A 217 10.52 -19.19 -7.12
CA LEU A 217 9.69 -19.25 -5.92
C LEU A 217 9.37 -20.71 -5.55
N SER A 218 9.04 -21.52 -6.55
CA SER A 218 8.76 -22.96 -6.42
C SER A 218 9.35 -23.72 -7.62
N ALA A 219 9.25 -25.05 -7.63
CA ALA A 219 9.78 -25.89 -8.71
C ALA A 219 9.26 -25.49 -10.11
N ASN A 220 8.01 -25.00 -10.19
CA ASN A 220 7.32 -24.70 -11.44
C ASN A 220 6.89 -23.22 -11.56
N ARG A 221 7.42 -22.33 -10.71
CA ARG A 221 7.03 -20.91 -10.73
C ARG A 221 8.22 -19.99 -10.47
N ASP A 222 8.59 -19.25 -11.49
CA ASP A 222 9.57 -18.17 -11.43
C ASP A 222 8.86 -16.81 -11.38
N LEU A 223 9.42 -15.89 -10.62
CA LEU A 223 8.94 -14.52 -10.50
C LEU A 223 9.92 -13.56 -11.15
N ASN A 224 9.54 -13.04 -12.32
CA ASN A 224 10.33 -12.05 -13.05
C ASN A 224 9.79 -10.64 -12.85
N ILE A 225 8.47 -10.47 -12.82
CA ILE A 225 7.82 -9.15 -12.79
C ILE A 225 6.95 -9.04 -11.54
N ILE A 226 6.99 -7.88 -10.89
CA ILE A 226 5.98 -7.45 -9.93
C ILE A 226 5.46 -6.10 -10.43
N SER A 227 4.17 -5.99 -10.70
CA SER A 227 3.56 -4.74 -11.14
C SER A 227 2.45 -4.30 -10.19
N TYR A 228 2.43 -3.01 -9.89
CA TYR A 228 1.31 -2.36 -9.24
C TYR A 228 0.92 -1.16 -10.08
N ALA A 229 -0.07 -1.36 -10.96
CA ALA A 229 -0.38 -0.41 -12.01
C ALA A 229 0.84 -0.19 -12.93
N ASP A 230 1.33 1.04 -13.00
CA ASP A 230 2.51 1.47 -13.75
C ASP A 230 3.83 1.23 -12.99
N ASP A 231 3.80 1.10 -11.67
CA ASP A 231 4.99 0.80 -10.88
C ASP A 231 5.42 -0.67 -11.09
N THR A 232 6.37 -0.90 -12.00
CA THR A 232 6.87 -2.24 -12.35
C THR A 232 8.27 -2.49 -11.79
N VAL A 233 8.48 -3.70 -11.23
CA VAL A 233 9.76 -4.17 -10.73
C VAL A 233 10.15 -5.44 -11.49
N LEU A 234 11.30 -5.40 -12.16
CA LEU A 234 11.89 -6.57 -12.83
C LEU A 234 12.92 -7.21 -11.91
N LEU A 235 12.89 -8.54 -11.77
CA LEU A 235 13.70 -9.30 -10.83
C LEU A 235 14.60 -10.27 -11.57
N SER A 236 15.90 -10.18 -11.32
CA SER A 236 16.90 -11.00 -12.01
C SER A 236 17.99 -11.49 -11.05
N PRO A 237 18.22 -12.81 -10.95
CA PRO A 237 19.30 -13.38 -10.13
C PRO A 237 20.72 -12.95 -10.55
N TYR A 238 20.93 -12.72 -11.86
CA TYR A 238 22.23 -12.42 -12.44
C TYR A 238 22.23 -11.10 -13.20
N TRP A 239 23.42 -10.51 -13.37
CA TRP A 239 23.60 -9.26 -14.11
C TRP A 239 23.21 -9.40 -15.57
N SER A 240 23.57 -10.51 -16.22
CA SER A 240 23.24 -10.79 -17.62
C SER A 240 21.73 -10.79 -17.85
N ASP A 241 20.99 -11.39 -16.92
CA ASP A 241 19.54 -11.50 -17.00
C ASP A 241 18.87 -10.15 -16.75
N ALA A 242 19.41 -9.33 -15.83
CA ALA A 242 18.94 -7.97 -15.62
C ALA A 242 19.13 -7.10 -16.87
N GLN A 243 20.28 -7.21 -17.54
CA GLN A 243 20.52 -6.49 -18.80
C GLN A 243 19.62 -7.02 -19.94
N LEU A 244 19.40 -8.34 -20.01
CA LEU A 244 18.45 -8.93 -20.95
C LEU A 244 17.03 -8.41 -20.71
N ASN A 245 16.59 -8.37 -19.46
CA ASN A 245 15.28 -7.83 -19.08
C ASN A 245 15.10 -6.37 -19.49
N LEU A 246 16.15 -5.54 -19.46
CA LEU A 246 16.10 -4.16 -19.97
C LEU A 246 15.93 -4.11 -21.49
N ASN A 247 16.59 -5.01 -22.22
CA ASN A 247 16.46 -5.10 -23.68
C ASN A 247 15.06 -5.59 -24.08
N ILE A 248 14.51 -6.56 -23.35
CA ILE A 248 13.14 -7.05 -23.55
C ILE A 248 12.13 -5.94 -23.22
N LEU A 249 12.34 -5.21 -22.12
CA LEU A 249 11.52 -4.06 -21.75
C LEU A 249 11.51 -3.00 -22.87
N GLU A 250 12.67 -2.72 -23.48
CA GLU A 250 12.76 -1.80 -24.61
C GLU A 250 11.88 -2.24 -25.78
N GLN A 251 11.98 -3.51 -26.18
CA GLN A 251 11.17 -4.06 -27.26
C GLN A 251 9.67 -3.97 -26.94
N TYR A 252 9.26 -4.39 -25.74
CA TYR A 252 7.88 -4.30 -25.29
C TYR A 252 7.36 -2.86 -25.31
N CYS A 253 8.16 -1.91 -24.81
CA CYS A 253 7.78 -0.50 -24.77
C CYS A 253 7.61 0.09 -26.18
N ASN A 254 8.52 -0.23 -27.11
CA ASN A 254 8.43 0.22 -28.50
C ASN A 254 7.17 -0.33 -29.19
N LEU A 255 6.84 -1.61 -28.96
CA LEU A 255 5.63 -2.24 -29.51
C LEU A 255 4.34 -1.64 -28.92
N ASN A 256 4.37 -1.24 -27.65
CA ASN A 256 3.20 -0.76 -26.92
C ASN A 256 3.15 0.76 -26.74
N SER A 257 3.97 1.53 -27.47
CA SER A 257 4.02 3.00 -27.34
C SER A 257 4.21 3.50 -25.90
N LEU A 258 4.86 2.72 -25.04
CA LEU A 258 5.17 3.11 -23.67
C LEU A 258 6.56 3.75 -23.61
N VAL A 259 6.75 4.72 -22.72
CA VAL A 259 8.02 5.42 -22.57
C VAL A 259 8.55 5.26 -21.16
N VAL A 260 9.74 4.68 -21.01
CA VAL A 260 10.43 4.55 -19.72
C VAL A 260 11.11 5.87 -19.36
N ASN A 261 10.94 6.30 -18.11
CA ASN A 261 11.63 7.44 -17.52
C ASN A 261 13.00 7.00 -16.98
N ILE A 262 14.03 7.18 -17.79
CA ILE A 262 15.40 6.73 -17.50
C ILE A 262 15.93 7.36 -16.20
N ASN A 263 15.59 8.62 -15.91
CA ASN A 263 16.09 9.33 -14.72
C ASN A 263 15.48 8.83 -13.41
N LYS A 264 14.26 8.30 -13.45
CA LYS A 264 13.59 7.75 -12.27
C LYS A 264 13.73 6.24 -12.15
N THR A 265 14.01 5.56 -13.27
CA THR A 265 14.28 4.13 -13.30
C THR A 265 15.61 3.86 -12.60
N VAL A 266 15.63 2.90 -11.68
CA VAL A 266 16.79 2.62 -10.84
C VAL A 266 16.98 1.12 -10.66
N VAL A 267 18.24 0.67 -10.69
CA VAL A 267 18.61 -0.71 -10.34
C VAL A 267 19.08 -0.75 -8.89
N VAL A 268 18.49 -1.66 -8.11
CA VAL A 268 18.92 -1.95 -6.75
C VAL A 268 19.46 -3.38 -6.68
N PRO A 269 20.78 -3.55 -6.48
CA PRO A 269 21.36 -4.85 -6.22
C PRO A 269 21.16 -5.21 -4.74
N PHE A 270 20.33 -6.21 -4.47
CA PHE A 270 20.21 -6.79 -3.14
C PHE A 270 21.30 -7.84 -2.91
N HIS A 271 21.94 -7.81 -1.74
CA HIS A 271 23.02 -8.75 -1.37
C HIS A 271 23.19 -8.89 0.15
N LYS A 272 23.83 -10.00 0.57
CA LYS A 272 24.19 -10.27 1.97
C LYS A 272 25.45 -9.51 2.40
N GLY A 273 25.28 -8.32 2.98
CA GLY A 273 26.35 -7.56 3.64
C GLY A 273 27.57 -7.25 2.74
N GLY A 274 28.58 -6.60 3.32
CA GLY A 274 29.83 -6.27 2.62
C GLY A 274 29.73 -5.14 1.59
N ARG A 275 30.82 -4.93 0.84
CA ARG A 275 30.89 -3.92 -0.23
C ARG A 275 30.05 -4.37 -1.44
N LEU A 276 29.41 -3.41 -2.09
CA LEU A 276 28.74 -3.63 -3.38
C LEU A 276 29.64 -4.46 -4.31
N PRO A 277 29.16 -5.60 -4.80
CA PRO A 277 29.91 -6.41 -5.73
C PRO A 277 30.21 -5.61 -7.00
N LYS A 278 31.38 -5.78 -7.61
CA LYS A 278 31.64 -5.21 -8.94
C LYS A 278 30.72 -5.88 -9.96
N PHE A 279 30.02 -5.09 -10.74
CA PHE A 279 29.23 -5.50 -11.90
C PHE A 279 29.39 -4.46 -13.00
N LYS A 280 29.08 -4.84 -14.24
CA LYS A 280 29.09 -3.93 -15.39
C LYS A 280 27.92 -2.94 -15.26
N ASP A 281 28.04 -1.81 -15.96
CA ASP A 281 26.96 -0.82 -16.02
C ASP A 281 25.72 -1.41 -16.70
N PHE A 282 24.55 -0.91 -16.31
CA PHE A 282 23.26 -1.25 -16.91
C PHE A 282 22.87 -0.21 -17.95
N PHE A 283 22.40 -0.66 -19.10
CA PHE A 283 21.99 0.20 -20.20
C PHE A 283 20.54 -0.06 -20.59
N TYR A 284 19.78 1.00 -20.82
CA TYR A 284 18.49 0.94 -21.51
C TYR A 284 18.63 1.75 -22.79
N LYS A 285 18.36 1.15 -23.96
CA LYS A 285 18.74 1.71 -25.25
C LYS A 285 20.26 1.94 -25.31
N LYS A 286 20.68 3.21 -25.21
CA LYS A 286 22.08 3.65 -25.16
C LYS A 286 22.40 4.43 -23.88
N SER A 287 21.44 4.58 -22.99
CA SER A 287 21.57 5.41 -21.79
C SER A 287 21.85 4.53 -20.57
N LYS A 288 22.81 4.97 -19.76
CA LYS A 288 23.16 4.31 -18.50
C LYS A 288 22.06 4.51 -17.46
N ILE A 289 21.60 3.42 -16.84
CA ILE A 289 20.64 3.47 -15.73
C ILE A 289 21.38 3.68 -14.41
N SER A 290 20.80 4.48 -13.53
CA SER A 290 21.33 4.70 -12.19
C SER A 290 21.26 3.44 -11.32
N VAL A 291 22.28 3.24 -10.49
CA VAL A 291 22.32 2.16 -9.50
C VAL A 291 22.27 2.78 -8.12
N SER A 292 21.36 2.31 -7.27
CA SER A 292 21.18 2.84 -5.91
C SER A 292 21.19 1.73 -4.87
N ASN A 293 21.60 2.06 -3.65
CA ASN A 293 21.49 1.17 -2.50
C ASN A 293 20.10 1.18 -1.87
N ASN A 294 19.30 2.22 -2.13
CA ASN A 294 17.99 2.41 -1.53
C ASN A 294 16.97 2.86 -2.58
N VAL A 295 15.74 2.42 -2.43
CA VAL A 295 14.60 2.82 -3.27
C VAL A 295 13.34 2.87 -2.43
N THR A 296 12.40 3.75 -2.78
CA THR A 296 11.06 3.73 -2.18
C THR A 296 10.09 3.10 -3.17
N TYR A 297 9.50 1.97 -2.81
CA TYR A 297 8.52 1.26 -3.63
C TYR A 297 7.17 1.25 -2.88
N LEU A 298 6.11 1.72 -3.53
CA LEU A 298 4.74 1.83 -2.96
C LEU A 298 4.69 2.48 -1.57
N GLY A 299 5.58 3.45 -1.32
CA GLY A 299 5.69 4.18 -0.07
C GLY A 299 6.56 3.53 1.01
N VAL A 300 7.16 2.36 0.77
CA VAL A 300 8.06 1.66 1.69
C VAL A 300 9.50 1.71 1.17
N PRO A 301 10.47 2.21 1.96
CA PRO A 301 11.89 2.15 1.60
C PRO A 301 12.47 0.74 1.69
N PHE A 302 13.12 0.30 0.61
CA PHE A 302 13.98 -0.88 0.58
C PHE A 302 15.44 -0.46 0.53
N SER A 303 16.29 -1.24 1.20
CA SER A 303 17.75 -1.13 1.12
C SER A 303 18.36 -2.41 0.57
N SER A 304 19.53 -2.32 -0.08
CA SER A 304 20.26 -3.45 -0.65
C SER A 304 20.50 -4.64 0.30
N SER A 305 20.44 -4.43 1.62
CA SER A 305 20.50 -5.51 2.60
C SER A 305 19.27 -6.43 2.61
N GLY A 306 18.13 -6.01 2.06
CA GLY A 306 16.85 -6.72 2.17
C GLY A 306 16.17 -6.59 3.54
N VAL A 307 16.65 -5.70 4.41
CA VAL A 307 16.16 -5.50 5.78
C VAL A 307 15.45 -4.15 5.92
N PHE A 308 14.36 -4.08 6.69
CA PHE A 308 13.51 -2.89 6.80
C PHE A 308 13.93 -1.85 7.86
N ARG A 309 15.22 -1.78 8.22
CA ARG A 309 15.71 -0.79 9.21
C ARG A 309 15.54 0.65 8.71
N ILE A 310 15.79 0.88 7.41
CA ILE A 310 15.60 2.20 6.78
C ILE A 310 14.12 2.55 6.72
N ALA A 311 13.25 1.59 6.40
CA ALA A 311 11.80 1.79 6.41
C ALA A 311 11.30 2.21 7.80
N ALA A 312 11.70 1.51 8.87
CA ALA A 312 11.31 1.86 10.23
C ALA A 312 11.69 3.30 10.59
N LYS A 313 12.92 3.72 10.27
CA LYS A 313 13.38 5.10 10.53
C LYS A 313 12.63 6.13 9.68
N PHE A 314 12.33 5.80 8.42
CA PHE A 314 11.55 6.65 7.52
C PHE A 314 10.13 6.88 8.03
N PHE A 315 9.42 5.82 8.45
CA PHE A 315 8.06 5.96 8.98
C PHE A 315 8.01 6.71 10.30
N ILE A 316 9.04 6.61 11.14
CA ILE A 316 9.15 7.42 12.36
C ILE A 316 9.32 8.90 12.03
N ASN A 317 10.17 9.25 11.05
CA ASN A 317 10.33 10.65 10.63
C ASN A 317 9.03 11.21 10.02
N LYS A 318 8.35 10.40 9.21
CA LYS A 318 7.06 10.75 8.59
C LYS A 318 5.97 10.90 9.65
N PHE A 319 5.97 10.01 10.64
CA PHE A 319 5.12 10.08 11.82
C PHE A 319 5.37 11.37 12.60
N SER A 320 6.62 11.77 12.87
CA SER A 320 6.91 13.01 13.59
C SER A 320 6.28 14.23 12.91
N SER A 321 6.32 14.29 11.57
CA SER A 321 5.68 15.36 10.81
C SER A 321 4.15 15.33 10.93
N ALA A 322 3.54 14.15 10.81
CA ALA A 322 2.10 13.97 11.01
C ALA A 322 1.68 14.30 12.46
N ASN A 323 2.52 13.95 13.43
CA ASN A 323 2.32 14.18 14.84
C ASN A 323 2.29 15.67 15.17
N SER A 324 3.23 16.45 14.60
CA SER A 324 3.23 17.91 14.72
C SER A 324 1.97 18.55 14.14
N ALA A 325 1.45 18.01 13.03
CA ALA A 325 0.19 18.45 12.43
C ALA A 325 -1.02 18.10 13.32
N VAL A 326 -1.06 16.91 13.92
CA VAL A 326 -2.11 16.54 14.90
C VAL A 326 -2.08 17.50 16.10
N LEU A 327 -0.90 17.75 16.68
CA LEU A 327 -0.77 18.68 17.81
C LEU A 327 -1.12 20.13 17.44
N SER A 328 -0.90 20.57 16.21
CA SER A 328 -1.34 21.90 15.77
C SER A 328 -2.86 21.98 15.62
N ILE A 329 -3.50 20.94 15.09
CA ILE A 329 -4.96 20.84 15.00
C ILE A 329 -5.58 20.84 16.40
N LEU A 330 -5.06 20.03 17.33
CA LEU A 330 -5.58 19.97 18.69
C LEU A 330 -5.48 21.30 19.43
N ARG A 331 -4.41 22.07 19.20
CA ARG A 331 -4.28 23.43 19.75
C ARG A 331 -5.31 24.41 19.19
N ARG A 332 -5.77 24.20 17.96
CA ARG A 332 -6.79 25.05 17.31
C ARG A 332 -8.21 24.69 17.70
N ILE A 333 -8.52 23.39 17.79
CA ILE A 333 -9.89 22.91 18.05
C ILE A 333 -10.27 23.11 19.53
N GLN A 334 -9.29 23.12 20.45
CA GLN A 334 -9.53 23.21 21.90
C GLN A 334 -10.58 22.19 22.39
N SER A 335 -10.61 20.99 21.80
CA SER A 335 -11.56 19.94 22.20
C SER A 335 -11.23 19.45 23.61
N ASP A 336 -12.22 19.39 24.49
CA ASP A 336 -12.08 18.83 25.85
C ASP A 336 -12.14 17.31 25.86
N SER A 337 -12.73 16.65 24.85
CA SER A 337 -12.83 15.19 24.79
C SER A 337 -11.46 14.52 24.61
N TRP A 338 -11.17 13.52 25.44
CA TRP A 338 -9.97 12.68 25.30
C TRP A 338 -10.08 11.75 24.09
N GLU A 339 -11.27 11.20 23.84
CA GLU A 339 -11.53 10.32 22.70
C GLU A 339 -11.33 11.03 21.39
N ALA A 340 -11.75 12.29 21.26
CA ALA A 340 -11.50 13.09 20.08
C ALA A 340 -9.99 13.26 19.82
N LYS A 341 -9.21 13.52 20.88
CA LYS A 341 -7.74 13.65 20.79
C LYS A 341 -7.08 12.34 20.35
N VAL A 342 -7.50 11.23 20.95
CA VAL A 342 -6.98 9.88 20.65
C VAL A 342 -7.38 9.45 19.23
N SER A 343 -8.64 9.68 18.83
CA SER A 343 -9.15 9.33 17.50
C SER A 343 -8.44 10.11 16.39
N LEU A 344 -8.18 11.41 16.62
CA LEU A 344 -7.42 12.23 15.68
C LEU A 344 -5.98 11.71 15.53
N PHE A 345 -5.32 11.37 16.63
CA PHE A 345 -4.00 10.74 16.61
C PHE A 345 -3.99 9.41 15.86
N ASP A 346 -4.93 8.52 16.18
CA ASP A 346 -5.03 7.19 15.55
C ASP A 346 -5.26 7.31 14.03
N SER A 347 -6.08 8.27 13.62
CA SER A 347 -6.47 8.46 12.22
C SER A 347 -5.38 9.11 11.37
N LEU A 348 -4.62 10.07 11.92
CA LEU A 348 -3.66 10.88 11.14
C LEU A 348 -2.19 10.54 11.38
N ALA A 349 -1.80 10.30 12.62
CA ALA A 349 -0.39 10.05 12.96
C ALA A 349 -0.10 8.55 13.00
N GLU A 350 -0.88 7.78 13.75
CA GLU A 350 -0.62 6.35 13.91
C GLU A 350 -0.84 5.57 12.59
N SER A 351 -1.80 5.98 11.77
CA SER A 351 -2.04 5.40 10.45
C SER A 351 -0.81 5.50 9.53
N VAL A 352 -0.07 6.62 9.59
CA VAL A 352 1.19 6.82 8.86
C VAL A 352 2.28 5.90 9.38
N LEU A 353 2.36 5.76 10.70
CA LEU A 353 3.37 4.93 11.37
C LEU A 353 3.19 3.43 11.09
N LEU A 354 1.93 2.98 11.01
CA LEU A 354 1.56 1.57 10.83
C LEU A 354 1.35 1.16 9.37
N TYR A 355 1.60 2.06 8.40
CA TYR A 355 1.43 1.78 6.97
C TYR A 355 2.25 0.54 6.54
N LEU A 356 1.55 -0.52 6.12
CA LEU A 356 2.11 -1.82 5.70
C LEU A 356 2.99 -2.51 6.76
N SER A 357 2.83 -2.13 8.03
CA SER A 357 3.60 -2.69 9.16
C SER A 357 3.40 -4.20 9.36
N GLU A 358 2.32 -4.77 8.81
CA GLU A 358 2.12 -6.22 8.74
C GLU A 358 3.22 -6.96 7.98
N VAL A 359 3.91 -6.32 7.03
CA VAL A 359 5.01 -6.94 6.29
C VAL A 359 6.34 -6.68 6.99
N TRP A 360 6.65 -5.41 7.28
CA TRP A 360 7.99 -5.02 7.71
C TRP A 360 8.13 -4.69 9.19
N GLY A 361 7.02 -4.43 9.89
CA GLY A 361 7.02 -3.74 11.19
C GLY A 361 7.40 -4.61 12.39
N CYS A 362 7.19 -5.93 12.34
CA CYS A 362 7.34 -6.81 13.50
C CYS A 362 8.72 -6.68 14.21
N PRO A 363 9.87 -6.76 13.51
CA PRO A 363 11.17 -6.66 14.17
C PRO A 363 11.47 -5.28 14.75
N TYR A 364 10.72 -4.26 14.32
CA TYR A 364 10.90 -2.87 14.71
C TYR A 364 9.77 -2.35 15.61
N SER A 365 8.93 -3.25 16.15
CA SER A 365 7.81 -2.91 17.02
C SER A 365 8.22 -2.00 18.18
N ASN A 366 9.36 -2.24 18.81
CA ASN A 366 9.90 -1.38 19.88
C ASN A 366 10.21 0.06 19.40
N VAL A 367 10.68 0.22 18.17
CA VAL A 367 11.02 1.53 17.62
C VAL A 367 9.74 2.29 17.23
N ILE A 368 8.76 1.56 16.69
CA ILE A 368 7.42 2.06 16.37
C ILE A 368 6.71 2.51 17.66
N GLU A 369 6.76 1.70 18.71
CA GLU A 369 6.16 1.97 20.02
C GLU A 369 6.61 3.32 20.59
N ARG A 370 7.91 3.61 20.53
CA ARG A 370 8.46 4.89 21.00
C ARG A 370 7.82 6.09 20.31
N GLY A 371 7.47 5.97 19.03
CA GLY A 371 6.75 7.03 18.29
C GLY A 371 5.41 7.36 18.95
N GLN A 372 4.60 6.33 19.22
CA GLN A 372 3.29 6.50 19.87
C GLN A 372 3.43 7.17 21.25
N LEU A 373 4.40 6.73 22.04
CA LEU A 373 4.58 7.25 23.41
C LEU A 373 5.09 8.69 23.44
N LEU A 374 5.93 9.09 22.49
CA LEU A 374 6.37 10.48 22.37
C LEU A 374 5.19 11.43 22.14
N PHE A 375 4.15 11.00 21.43
CA PHE A 375 2.94 11.81 21.30
C PHE A 375 2.23 11.99 22.65
N PHE A 376 1.98 10.91 23.40
CA PHE A 376 1.29 11.02 24.69
C PHE A 376 2.11 11.77 25.73
N LYS A 377 3.43 11.60 25.74
CA LYS A 377 4.35 12.42 26.54
C LYS A 377 4.24 13.90 26.17
N ALA A 378 4.21 14.24 24.88
CA ALA A 378 4.02 15.63 24.44
C ALA A 378 2.63 16.18 24.77
N LEU A 379 1.57 15.38 24.59
CA LEU A 379 0.18 15.75 24.83
C LEU A 379 -0.06 16.10 26.31
N LEU A 380 0.47 15.25 27.20
CA LEU A 380 0.36 15.37 28.67
C LEU A 380 1.51 16.18 29.29
N ARG A 381 2.45 16.71 28.49
CA ARG A 381 3.65 17.42 28.94
C ARG A 381 4.47 16.65 29.99
N LEU A 382 4.64 15.36 29.77
CA LEU A 382 5.46 14.49 30.61
C LEU A 382 6.93 14.60 30.21
N PRO A 383 7.88 14.45 31.15
CA PRO A 383 9.29 14.30 30.83
C PRO A 383 9.53 13.18 29.81
N ILE A 384 10.45 13.40 28.87
CA ILE A 384 10.80 12.37 27.85
C ILE A 384 11.28 11.07 28.53
N GLN A 385 11.89 11.20 29.70
CA GLN A 385 12.43 10.12 30.53
C GLN A 385 11.37 9.33 31.31
N THR A 386 10.11 9.77 31.36
CA THR A 386 9.04 9.03 32.03
C THR A 386 8.96 7.61 31.45
N PRO A 387 9.01 6.54 32.25
CA PRO A 387 9.10 5.20 31.71
C PRO A 387 7.86 4.81 30.89
N ASP A 388 8.09 4.11 29.78
CA ASP A 388 7.08 3.83 28.76
C ASP A 388 5.87 3.04 29.28
N ALA A 389 6.08 2.08 30.18
CA ALA A 389 5.01 1.30 30.80
C ALA A 389 4.03 2.15 31.60
N TYR A 390 4.53 3.16 32.33
CA TYR A 390 3.69 4.07 33.11
C TYR A 390 2.81 4.92 32.18
N VAL A 391 3.38 5.46 31.10
CA VAL A 391 2.63 6.26 30.12
C VAL A 391 1.52 5.42 29.48
N ARG A 392 1.78 4.17 29.11
CA ARG A 392 0.76 3.28 28.52
C ARG A 392 -0.37 2.94 29.47
N LEU A 393 -0.05 2.57 30.70
CA LEU A 393 -1.06 2.24 31.71
C LEU A 393 -1.92 3.47 32.02
N GLU A 394 -1.29 4.62 32.23
CA GLU A 394 -2.00 5.86 32.56
C GLU A 394 -2.93 6.30 31.43
N THR A 395 -2.47 6.22 30.16
CA THR A 395 -3.27 6.61 28.99
C THR A 395 -4.19 5.50 28.45
N SER A 396 -4.13 4.32 29.05
CA SER A 396 -4.83 3.11 28.61
C SER A 396 -4.58 2.76 27.14
N ARG A 397 -3.36 3.03 26.65
CA ARG A 397 -3.02 2.85 25.24
C ARG A 397 -2.55 1.44 24.97
N THR A 398 -3.16 0.83 23.96
CA THR A 398 -2.73 -0.45 23.42
C THR A 398 -1.39 -0.30 22.72
N HIS A 399 -0.48 -1.23 22.98
CA HIS A 399 0.82 -1.31 22.32
C HIS A 399 0.66 -1.32 20.80
N CYS A 400 1.51 -0.58 20.10
CA CYS A 400 1.66 -0.70 18.64
C CYS A 400 2.01 -2.13 18.24
N ARG A 401 2.73 -2.88 19.08
CA ARG A 401 3.03 -4.30 18.85
C ARG A 401 1.77 -5.17 18.69
N LEU A 402 0.73 -4.94 19.49
CA LEU A 402 -0.58 -5.60 19.33
C LEU A 402 -1.25 -5.19 18.02
N LYS A 403 -1.18 -3.91 17.64
CA LYS A 403 -1.76 -3.41 16.39
C LYS A 403 -1.07 -4.02 15.16
N ILE A 404 0.26 -4.15 15.20
CA ILE A 404 1.05 -4.85 14.17
C ILE A 404 0.62 -6.31 14.11
N PHE A 405 0.55 -7.01 15.25
CA PHE A 405 0.11 -8.41 15.29
C PHE A 405 -1.31 -8.59 14.72
N LYS A 406 -2.26 -7.70 15.05
CA LYS A 406 -3.62 -7.71 14.48
C LYS A 406 -3.60 -7.59 12.96
N ARG A 407 -2.75 -6.73 12.40
CA ARG A 407 -2.59 -6.57 10.94
C ARG A 407 -1.92 -7.80 10.32
N MET A 408 -0.86 -8.33 10.95
CA MET A 408 -0.20 -9.56 10.54
C MET A 408 -1.15 -10.76 10.54
N LEU A 409 -1.99 -10.89 11.56
CA LEU A 409 -2.99 -11.96 11.66
C LEU A 409 -4.08 -11.81 10.58
N GLY A 410 -4.50 -10.58 10.28
CA GLY A 410 -5.37 -10.30 9.14
C GLY A 410 -4.74 -10.68 7.81
N TRP A 411 -3.46 -10.37 7.63
CA TRP A 411 -2.69 -10.75 6.45
C TRP A 411 -2.50 -12.27 6.37
N TRP A 412 -2.19 -12.93 7.47
CA TRP A 412 -2.05 -14.39 7.53
C TRP A 412 -3.34 -15.10 7.15
N LEU A 413 -4.50 -14.63 7.64
CA LEU A 413 -5.80 -15.16 7.21
C LEU A 413 -6.06 -14.96 5.72
N HIS A 414 -5.66 -13.82 5.16
CA HIS A 414 -5.77 -13.60 3.72
C HIS A 414 -4.87 -14.55 2.92
N LEU A 415 -3.62 -14.76 3.36
CA LEU A 415 -2.72 -15.77 2.79
C LEU A 415 -3.31 -17.17 2.90
N LEU A 416 -3.89 -17.55 4.04
CA LEU A 416 -4.49 -18.87 4.21
C LEU A 416 -5.73 -19.08 3.32
N LYS A 417 -6.53 -18.03 3.11
CA LYS A 417 -7.71 -18.06 2.23
C LYS A 417 -7.34 -18.08 0.74
N SER A 418 -6.20 -17.51 0.37
CA SER A 418 -5.74 -17.42 -1.02
C SER A 418 -5.47 -18.79 -1.62
N GLU A 419 -5.78 -18.93 -2.92
CA GLU A 419 -5.50 -20.11 -3.73
C GLU A 419 -4.00 -20.44 -3.78
N ASP A 420 -3.67 -21.71 -3.94
CA ASP A 420 -2.28 -22.19 -3.94
C ASP A 420 -1.47 -21.77 -5.17
N SER A 421 -2.14 -21.38 -6.25
CA SER A 421 -1.55 -20.79 -7.46
C SER A 421 -1.07 -19.34 -7.26
N ARG A 422 -1.60 -18.62 -6.27
CA ARG A 422 -1.30 -17.20 -6.04
C ARG A 422 0.15 -17.02 -5.59
N ILE A 423 0.83 -16.03 -6.15
CA ILE A 423 2.24 -15.72 -5.84
C ILE A 423 2.45 -15.46 -4.35
N ILE A 424 1.55 -14.70 -3.72
CA ILE A 424 1.62 -14.41 -2.28
C ILE A 424 1.54 -15.70 -1.44
N LYS A 425 0.75 -16.69 -1.86
CA LYS A 425 0.59 -17.97 -1.18
C LYS A 425 1.84 -18.81 -1.35
N ILE A 426 2.37 -18.89 -2.57
CA ILE A 426 3.62 -19.59 -2.88
C ILE A 426 4.77 -18.99 -2.06
N CYS A 427 4.90 -17.66 -2.02
CA CYS A 427 5.88 -16.95 -1.19
C CYS A 427 5.75 -17.30 0.29
N TYR A 428 4.52 -17.30 0.84
CA TYR A 428 4.25 -17.68 2.22
C TYR A 428 4.68 -19.12 2.52
N LEU A 429 4.23 -20.09 1.72
CA LEU A 429 4.55 -21.51 1.90
C LEU A 429 6.06 -21.74 1.81
N ARG A 430 6.73 -21.03 0.90
CA ARG A 430 8.17 -21.12 0.70
C ARG A 430 8.96 -20.57 1.90
N LEU A 431 8.54 -19.43 2.45
CA LEU A 431 9.13 -18.86 3.67
C LEU A 431 8.91 -19.74 4.91
N ALA A 432 7.72 -20.35 5.04
CA ALA A 432 7.41 -21.31 6.10
C ALA A 432 8.29 -22.56 6.01
N HIS A 433 8.46 -23.11 4.80
CA HIS A 433 9.34 -24.25 4.56
C HIS A 433 10.80 -23.94 4.94
N PHE A 434 11.29 -22.74 4.63
CA PHE A 434 12.65 -22.34 4.98
C PHE A 434 12.86 -22.09 6.48
N ASP A 435 11.85 -21.66 7.23
CA ASP A 435 11.94 -21.56 8.70
C ASP A 435 12.25 -22.92 9.34
N ASN A 436 11.67 -23.99 8.81
CA ASN A 436 11.85 -25.34 9.33
C ASN A 436 13.17 -26.01 8.88
N THR A 437 13.77 -25.56 7.77
CA THR A 437 14.89 -26.25 7.12
C THR A 437 16.21 -25.46 7.13
N PHE A 438 16.18 -24.13 7.24
CA PHE A 438 17.35 -23.26 7.19
C PHE A 438 17.39 -22.29 8.37
N ILE A 439 18.57 -22.12 8.96
CA ILE A 439 18.72 -21.37 10.22
C ILE A 439 18.88 -19.85 10.02
N ASN A 440 19.07 -19.31 8.81
CA ASN A 440 19.36 -17.87 8.69
C ASN A 440 18.99 -17.22 7.35
N LEU A 441 17.70 -16.90 7.17
CA LEU A 441 17.25 -15.90 6.21
C LEU A 441 17.50 -14.50 6.77
N ILE A 442 17.90 -13.55 5.92
CA ILE A 442 18.16 -12.16 6.35
C ILE A 442 16.91 -11.52 6.97
N PHE A 443 15.77 -11.81 6.37
CA PHE A 443 14.45 -11.40 6.84
C PHE A 443 13.46 -12.52 6.52
N ASN A 444 12.91 -13.18 7.54
CA ASN A 444 11.86 -14.18 7.34
C ASN A 444 10.56 -13.73 8.00
N TRP A 445 9.61 -13.33 7.17
CA TRP A 445 8.29 -12.91 7.64
C TRP A 445 7.60 -14.00 8.46
N TYR A 446 7.73 -15.28 8.08
CA TYR A 446 7.11 -16.38 8.81
C TYR A 446 7.67 -16.54 10.22
N SER A 447 8.99 -16.45 10.40
CA SER A 447 9.62 -16.48 11.74
C SER A 447 9.10 -15.36 12.63
N HIS A 448 8.90 -14.17 12.06
CA HIS A 448 8.35 -13.02 12.77
C HIS A 448 6.88 -13.24 13.17
N LEU A 449 6.06 -13.80 12.28
CA LEU A 449 4.68 -14.19 12.60
C LEU A 449 4.65 -15.23 13.75
N LYS A 450 5.45 -16.30 13.62
CA LYS A 450 5.56 -17.40 14.57
C LYS A 450 5.92 -16.95 15.98
N SER A 451 6.71 -15.87 16.12
CA SER A 451 7.08 -15.33 17.43
C SER A 451 5.88 -14.90 18.28
N TYR A 452 4.77 -14.46 17.67
CA TYR A 452 3.59 -14.00 18.42
C TYR A 452 2.81 -15.16 19.07
N PRO A 453 2.28 -16.16 18.33
CA PRO A 453 1.59 -17.29 18.96
C PRO A 453 2.46 -18.03 19.98
N VAL A 454 3.75 -18.18 19.71
CA VAL A 454 4.69 -18.86 20.64
C VAL A 454 4.79 -18.12 21.98
N THR A 455 4.80 -16.77 21.97
CA THR A 455 4.89 -15.96 23.21
C THR A 455 3.71 -16.18 24.16
N ILE A 456 2.56 -16.61 23.64
CA ILE A 456 1.31 -16.81 24.39
C ILE A 456 0.84 -18.28 24.37
N SER A 457 1.71 -19.22 24.02
CA SER A 457 1.42 -20.67 24.02
C SER A 457 0.29 -21.09 23.06
N TYR A 458 0.20 -20.44 21.90
CA TYR A 458 -0.67 -20.80 20.78
C TYR A 458 0.13 -21.40 19.60
N ASP A 459 1.28 -22.02 19.87
CA ASP A 459 2.16 -22.61 18.87
C ASP A 459 1.48 -23.74 18.06
N TYR A 460 0.50 -24.43 18.64
CA TYR A 460 -0.31 -25.44 17.94
C TYR A 460 -1.00 -24.90 16.67
N LEU A 461 -1.32 -23.60 16.60
CA LEU A 461 -1.93 -22.99 15.41
C LEU A 461 -1.01 -22.97 14.20
N LEU A 462 0.30 -23.07 14.41
CA LEU A 462 1.30 -23.11 13.35
C LEU A 462 1.39 -24.51 12.72
N ILE A 463 0.92 -25.53 13.43
CA ILE A 463 0.85 -26.92 12.96
C ILE A 463 -0.45 -27.07 12.18
N ASN A 464 -0.34 -27.29 10.85
CA ASN A 464 -1.48 -27.42 9.94
C ASN A 464 -2.45 -26.21 9.96
N ALA A 465 -1.88 -25.01 9.92
CA ALA A 465 -2.65 -23.77 9.89
C ALA A 465 -3.65 -23.74 8.71
N SER A 466 -4.94 -23.60 9.01
CA SER A 466 -6.01 -23.42 8.03
C SER A 466 -6.74 -22.10 8.29
N TYR A 467 -7.42 -21.57 7.28
CA TYR A 467 -8.20 -20.35 7.44
C TYR A 467 -9.24 -20.51 8.57
N GLN A 468 -9.92 -21.65 8.64
CA GLN A 468 -10.95 -21.94 9.62
C GLN A 468 -10.38 -21.98 11.04
N SER A 469 -9.26 -22.69 11.26
CA SER A 469 -8.66 -22.83 12.59
C SER A 469 -8.16 -21.49 13.13
N VAL A 470 -7.44 -20.72 12.31
CA VAL A 470 -6.92 -19.41 12.72
C VAL A 470 -8.04 -18.38 12.87
N SER A 471 -9.07 -18.41 12.02
CA SER A 471 -10.19 -17.47 12.08
C SER A 471 -11.04 -17.67 13.34
N ALA A 472 -11.25 -18.93 13.76
CA ALA A 472 -12.00 -19.25 14.97
C ALA A 472 -11.37 -18.67 16.23
N VAL A 473 -10.04 -18.71 16.33
CA VAL A 473 -9.28 -18.29 17.52
C VAL A 473 -8.82 -16.82 17.43
N LYS A 474 -9.06 -16.13 16.30
CA LYS A 474 -8.57 -14.77 16.03
C LYS A 474 -8.85 -13.76 17.15
N LYS A 475 -10.05 -13.76 17.72
CA LYS A 475 -10.41 -12.82 18.81
C LYS A 475 -9.66 -13.20 20.10
N THR A 476 -9.68 -14.48 20.45
CA THR A 476 -9.06 -15.01 21.67
C THR A 476 -7.55 -14.79 21.67
N ILE A 477 -6.85 -15.08 20.58
CA ILE A 477 -5.39 -14.91 20.50
C ILE A 477 -4.98 -13.44 20.62
N LEU A 478 -5.77 -12.51 20.05
CA LEU A 478 -5.51 -11.08 20.19
C LEU A 478 -5.74 -10.59 21.62
N GLU A 479 -6.77 -11.10 22.31
CA GLU A 479 -7.01 -10.75 23.71
C GLU A 479 -5.96 -11.36 24.63
N SER A 480 -5.57 -12.62 24.43
CA SER A 480 -4.46 -13.26 25.15
C SER A 480 -3.15 -12.49 24.96
N TYR A 481 -2.85 -12.05 23.74
CA TYR A 481 -1.66 -11.24 23.46
C TYR A 481 -1.73 -9.84 24.09
N LYS A 482 -2.90 -9.20 24.05
CA LYS A 482 -3.15 -7.93 24.74
C LYS A 482 -2.92 -8.06 26.24
N ASN A 483 -3.47 -9.10 26.87
CA ASN A 483 -3.32 -9.36 28.29
C ASN A 483 -1.85 -9.62 28.66
N HIS A 484 -1.14 -10.42 27.85
CA HIS A 484 0.31 -10.61 28.02
C HIS A 484 1.06 -9.27 28.05
N LEU A 485 0.81 -8.37 27.10
CA LEU A 485 1.46 -7.06 27.04
C LEU A 485 1.09 -6.16 28.23
N VAL A 486 -0.17 -6.14 28.66
CA VAL A 486 -0.59 -5.40 29.86
C VAL A 486 0.12 -5.96 31.09
N CYS A 487 0.19 -7.27 31.26
CA CYS A 487 0.93 -7.91 32.35
C CYS A 487 2.42 -7.53 32.32
N THR A 488 3.04 -7.44 31.14
CA THR A 488 4.45 -6.99 31.06
C THR A 488 4.64 -5.55 31.53
N ASP A 489 3.71 -4.64 31.22
CA ASP A 489 3.76 -3.26 31.70
C ASP A 489 3.50 -3.18 33.21
N VAL A 490 2.50 -3.90 33.71
CA VAL A 490 2.20 -3.97 35.15
C VAL A 490 3.41 -4.51 35.92
N ASN A 491 4.01 -5.61 35.46
CA ASN A 491 5.23 -6.15 36.07
C ASN A 491 6.40 -5.15 36.03
N SER A 492 6.53 -4.39 34.94
CA SER A 492 7.55 -3.33 34.82
C SER A 492 7.33 -2.22 35.87
N VAL A 493 6.08 -1.79 36.07
CA VAL A 493 5.72 -0.78 37.08
C VAL A 493 5.89 -1.28 38.51
N MET A 494 5.46 -2.52 38.79
CA MET A 494 5.56 -3.14 40.11
C MET A 494 7.01 -3.33 40.56
N ASN A 495 7.92 -3.58 39.62
CA ASN A 495 9.35 -3.75 39.91
C ASN A 495 10.18 -2.46 39.77
N SER A 496 9.58 -1.37 39.29
CA SER A 496 10.29 -0.11 39.03
C SER A 496 10.40 0.76 40.29
N SER A 497 11.59 1.31 40.55
CA SER A 497 11.84 2.28 41.63
C SER A 497 11.45 3.72 41.28
N TYR A 498 10.98 3.98 40.05
CA TYR A 498 10.73 5.33 39.52
C TYR A 498 9.64 6.07 40.30
N ASN A 499 8.46 5.48 40.44
CA ASN A 499 7.36 6.01 41.23
C ASN A 499 6.59 4.86 41.89
N THR A 500 6.82 4.68 43.19
CA THR A 500 6.19 3.62 43.98
C THR A 500 4.74 3.94 44.36
N TYR A 501 4.37 5.22 44.44
CA TYR A 501 3.01 5.67 44.76
C TYR A 501 2.03 5.40 43.62
N TYR A 502 2.52 5.43 42.36
CA TYR A 502 1.73 5.11 41.18
C TYR A 502 0.99 3.76 41.32
N ARG A 503 1.61 2.78 41.99
CA ARG A 503 1.05 1.44 42.23
C ARG A 503 -0.24 1.44 43.06
N GLN A 504 -0.41 2.45 43.91
CA GLN A 504 -1.55 2.57 44.81
C GLN A 504 -2.69 3.39 44.18
N ILE A 505 -2.36 4.30 43.28
CA ILE A 505 -3.32 5.25 42.69
C ILE A 505 -3.77 4.86 41.28
N SER A 506 -3.01 4.04 40.57
CA SER A 506 -3.38 3.54 39.25
C SER A 506 -4.24 2.29 39.37
N ARG A 507 -5.17 2.14 38.45
CA ARG A 507 -6.00 0.94 38.31
C ARG A 507 -5.29 -0.18 37.54
N LEU A 508 -3.98 -0.04 37.30
CA LEU A 508 -3.04 -1.05 36.76
C LEU A 508 -3.60 -1.85 35.57
N GLY A 509 -3.92 -1.14 34.48
CA GLY A 509 -4.39 -1.74 33.22
C GLY A 509 -5.87 -1.47 32.91
N LEU A 510 -6.63 -0.92 33.86
CA LEU A 510 -7.95 -0.34 33.62
C LEU A 510 -7.85 1.15 33.25
N THR A 511 -8.95 1.70 32.73
CA THR A 511 -9.03 3.10 32.31
C THR A 511 -9.06 4.07 33.49
N GLU A 512 -8.19 5.09 33.43
CA GLU A 512 -8.08 6.14 34.45
C GLU A 512 -9.14 7.24 34.23
N GLU A 513 -10.18 7.25 35.05
CA GLU A 513 -11.42 8.02 34.83
C GLU A 513 -11.21 9.52 34.61
N TYR A 514 -10.16 10.11 35.18
CA TYR A 514 -9.91 11.55 35.07
C TYR A 514 -9.61 12.02 33.64
N LEU A 515 -9.08 11.15 32.77
CA LEU A 515 -8.82 11.49 31.37
C LEU A 515 -10.14 11.81 30.63
N TRP A 516 -11.27 11.30 31.13
CA TRP A 516 -12.59 11.47 30.54
C TRP A 516 -13.38 12.67 31.10
N TYR A 517 -12.78 13.43 32.02
CA TYR A 517 -13.42 14.63 32.54
C TYR A 517 -13.55 15.69 31.43
N LYS A 518 -14.75 16.27 31.30
CA LYS A 518 -15.03 17.38 30.39
C LYS A 518 -14.45 18.67 30.96
N CYS A 519 -13.14 18.80 30.89
CA CYS A 519 -12.43 19.96 31.40
C CYS A 519 -11.21 20.30 30.52
N ASP A 520 -10.67 21.50 30.75
CA ASP A 520 -9.48 21.97 30.03
C ASP A 520 -8.33 20.94 30.16
N ILE A 521 -7.67 20.66 29.03
CA ILE A 521 -6.52 19.76 28.94
C ILE A 521 -5.40 20.11 29.92
N GLU A 522 -5.26 21.37 30.35
CA GLU A 522 -4.30 21.76 31.39
C GLU A 522 -4.60 21.08 32.74
N LYS A 523 -5.87 20.89 33.11
CA LYS A 523 -6.23 20.16 34.34
C LYS A 523 -5.87 18.68 34.24
N ILE A 524 -6.15 18.08 33.07
CA ILE A 524 -5.75 16.69 32.78
C ILE A 524 -4.22 16.55 32.82
N ARG A 525 -3.48 17.50 32.26
CA ARG A 525 -2.00 17.53 32.30
C ARG A 525 -1.48 17.55 33.73
N VAL A 526 -2.00 18.45 34.57
CA VAL A 526 -1.57 18.55 35.98
C VAL A 526 -1.84 17.24 36.72
N MET A 527 -3.02 16.64 36.55
CA MET A 527 -3.35 15.34 37.17
C MET A 527 -2.38 14.24 36.70
N ALA A 528 -2.16 14.12 35.38
CA ALA A 528 -1.24 13.13 34.83
C ALA A 528 0.20 13.33 35.32
N GLN A 529 0.68 14.58 35.39
CA GLN A 529 2.02 14.91 35.85
C GLN A 529 2.22 14.57 37.33
N ILE A 530 1.25 14.88 38.20
CA ILE A 530 1.30 14.54 39.63
C ILE A 530 1.34 13.01 39.80
N ARG A 531 0.46 12.30 39.09
CA ARG A 531 0.38 10.83 39.18
C ARG A 531 1.65 10.15 38.67
N LEU A 532 2.27 10.70 37.62
CA LEU A 532 3.46 10.14 36.96
C LEU A 532 4.80 10.73 37.41
N ALA A 533 4.82 11.63 38.40
CA ALA A 533 6.04 12.24 38.89
C ALA A 533 7.02 11.20 39.43
N GLY A 534 8.29 11.29 39.04
CA GLY A 534 9.35 10.42 39.59
C GLY A 534 9.83 10.90 40.97
N LYS A 535 10.51 10.04 41.72
CA LYS A 535 11.10 10.37 43.03
C LYS A 535 12.14 11.51 43.02
N LYS A 536 12.70 11.85 41.86
CA LYS A 536 13.60 13.01 41.70
C LYS A 536 12.75 14.21 41.30
N ILE A 537 12.39 15.02 42.29
CA ILE A 537 12.06 16.44 42.08
C ILE A 537 13.38 17.19 41.99
#